data_AF-A0A938T067-F1
#
_entry.id   AF-A0A938T067-F1
#
_cell.length_a   1.000
_cell.length_b   1.000
_cell.length_c   1.000
_cell.angle_alpha   90.00
_cell.angle_beta   90.00
_cell.angle_gamma   90.00
#
_symmetry.space_group_name_H-M   'P 1'
#
loop_
_entity.id
_entity.type
_entity.pdbx_description
1 polymer ?
#
loop_
_entity_poly.entity_id
_entity_poly.type
_entity_poly.pdbx_seq_one_letter_code
_entity_poly.pdbx_strand_id
1 'polypeptide(L)'
;MDQNAEWLEADGLGGFASGTVSGIRTRRYHALLLAATTPPAGHVVLVNGCEAWVETSDGSFALSSQRYLPDVVHPDGRNRIAQFEPEPWPHWTFRLEDGTVIEQELFVPHGL
;
A
#
# COMPACT_ATOMS: atom_id res chain seq x y z
N MET A 1 -8.89 -10.11 9.52
CA MET A 1 -7.60 -9.64 8.99
C MET A 1 -7.11 -8.51 9.88
N ASP A 2 -5.86 -8.57 10.35
CA ASP A 2 -5.27 -7.49 11.14
C ASP A 2 -4.84 -6.35 10.20
N GLN A 3 -5.55 -5.22 10.27
CA GLN A 3 -5.28 -4.05 9.44
C GLN A 3 -3.93 -3.36 9.78
N ASN A 4 -3.39 -3.61 10.97
CA ASN A 4 -2.12 -3.05 11.43
C ASN A 4 -0.93 -3.97 11.13
N ALA A 5 -1.17 -5.19 10.64
CA ALA A 5 -0.08 -6.08 10.22
C ALA A 5 0.75 -5.40 9.12
N GLU A 6 2.06 -5.62 9.18
CA GLU A 6 3.03 -5.01 8.27
C GLU A 6 3.51 -6.03 7.24
N TRP A 7 3.80 -5.54 6.03
CA TRP A 7 4.35 -6.32 4.93
C TRP A 7 5.61 -5.65 4.38
N LEU A 8 6.48 -6.45 3.76
CA LEU A 8 7.74 -6.03 3.17
C LEU A 8 7.95 -6.83 1.87
N GLU A 9 8.20 -6.12 0.78
CA GLU A 9 8.54 -6.66 -0.53
C GLU A 9 9.91 -6.12 -0.94
N ALA A 10 10.94 -6.97 -0.90
CA ALA A 10 12.35 -6.55 -1.02
C ALA A 10 12.88 -6.67 -2.46
N ASP A 11 13.75 -5.74 -2.87
CA ASP A 11 14.38 -5.75 -4.21
C ASP A 11 15.62 -6.67 -4.31
N GLY A 12 16.09 -7.22 -3.18
CA GLY A 12 17.29 -8.05 -3.09
C GLY A 12 18.63 -7.28 -3.15
N LEU A 13 18.62 -5.96 -3.28
CA LEU A 13 19.79 -5.06 -3.26
C LEU A 13 19.80 -4.10 -2.06
N GLY A 14 18.79 -4.17 -1.20
CA GLY A 14 18.69 -3.43 0.06
C GLY A 14 17.59 -2.37 0.06
N GLY A 15 16.91 -2.14 -1.06
CA GLY A 15 15.66 -1.40 -1.11
C GLY A 15 14.45 -2.33 -0.97
N PHE A 16 13.28 -1.71 -0.88
CA PHE A 16 12.01 -2.41 -0.65
C PHE A 16 10.80 -1.50 -0.85
N ALA A 17 9.64 -2.13 -0.98
CA ALA A 17 8.35 -1.55 -0.64
C ALA A 17 7.88 -2.11 0.71
N SER A 18 7.22 -1.31 1.53
CA SER A 18 6.64 -1.75 2.79
C SER A 18 5.44 -0.91 3.19
N GLY A 19 4.57 -1.49 4.01
CA GLY A 19 3.38 -0.81 4.49
C GLY A 19 2.61 -1.62 5.51
N THR A 20 1.42 -1.12 5.85
CA THR A 20 0.44 -1.89 6.61
C THR A 20 -0.59 -2.51 5.66
N VAL A 21 -1.29 -3.54 6.12
CA VAL A 21 -2.43 -4.11 5.40
C VAL A 21 -3.48 -3.05 5.07
N SER A 22 -3.71 -2.08 5.97
CA SER A 22 -4.67 -0.98 5.74
C SER A 22 -4.26 0.05 4.69
N GLY A 23 -3.00 0.02 4.23
CA GLY A 23 -2.41 1.09 3.41
C GLY A 23 -2.08 2.38 4.18
N ILE A 24 -2.52 2.54 5.43
CA ILE A 24 -2.16 3.69 6.26
C ILE A 24 -0.71 3.57 6.72
N ARG A 25 0.07 4.61 6.47
CA ARG A 25 1.47 4.70 6.86
C ARG A 25 1.60 5.07 8.32
N THR A 26 2.35 4.25 9.06
CA THR A 26 2.62 4.42 10.50
C THR A 26 4.11 4.60 10.80
N ARG A 27 4.99 4.38 9.81
CA ARG A 27 6.45 4.50 9.93
C ARG A 27 7.02 5.38 8.82
N ARG A 28 8.19 5.97 9.09
CA ARG A 28 8.95 6.82 8.14
C ARG A 28 9.29 6.11 6.82
N TYR A 29 9.48 4.79 6.85
CA TYR A 29 9.91 4.00 5.69
C TYR A 29 8.81 3.13 5.08
N HIS A 30 7.55 3.29 5.51
CA HIS A 30 6.45 2.76 4.70
C HIS A 30 6.38 3.56 3.41
N ALA A 31 6.62 2.87 2.30
CA ALA A 31 6.86 3.44 0.98
C ALA A 31 6.57 2.39 -0.09
N LEU A 32 6.15 2.82 -1.27
CA LEU A 32 6.03 1.97 -2.46
C LEU A 32 7.38 1.79 -3.17
N LEU A 33 8.31 2.71 -2.95
CA LEU A 33 9.69 2.60 -3.45
C LEU A 33 10.65 3.29 -2.48
N LEU A 34 11.46 2.48 -1.80
CA LEU A 34 12.62 2.93 -1.04
C LEU A 34 13.87 2.27 -1.64
N ALA A 35 14.84 3.08 -2.05
CA ALA A 35 16.08 2.63 -2.66
C ALA A 35 17.25 2.73 -1.67
N ALA A 36 18.13 1.73 -1.67
CA ALA A 36 19.39 1.78 -0.93
C ALA A 36 20.53 2.30 -1.83
N THR A 37 20.88 3.57 -1.67
CA THR A 37 21.91 4.20 -2.53
C THR A 37 23.34 3.82 -2.15
N THR A 38 23.57 3.45 -0.88
CA THR A 38 24.87 2.97 -0.37
C THR A 38 24.66 1.86 0.67
N PRO A 39 24.29 0.63 0.26
CA PRO A 39 23.95 -0.45 1.19
C PRO A 39 25.05 -0.72 2.24
N PRO A 40 24.71 -0.98 3.53
CA PRO A 40 23.37 -1.08 4.11
C PRO A 40 22.78 0.28 4.58
N ALA A 41 23.40 1.40 4.21
CA ALA A 41 22.95 2.75 4.54
C ALA A 41 22.36 3.48 3.31
N GLY A 42 22.10 4.79 3.44
CA GLY A 42 21.69 5.60 2.29
C GLY A 42 20.29 5.29 1.76
N HIS A 43 19.34 4.91 2.63
CA HIS A 43 17.96 4.70 2.24
C HIS A 43 17.28 6.01 1.84
N VAL A 44 16.78 6.07 0.60
CA VAL A 44 16.02 7.18 0.05
C VAL A 44 14.62 6.69 -0.28
N VAL A 45 13.62 7.31 0.35
CA VAL A 45 12.20 7.11 -0.02
C VAL A 45 11.95 7.89 -1.30
N LEU A 46 11.78 7.18 -2.42
CA LEU A 46 11.51 7.78 -3.73
C LEU A 46 10.01 7.93 -3.97
N VAL A 47 9.21 6.92 -3.57
CA VAL A 47 7.75 6.96 -3.67
C VAL A 47 7.14 6.54 -2.35
N ASN A 48 6.57 7.50 -1.62
CA ASN A 48 5.97 7.26 -0.31
C ASN A 48 4.60 6.55 -0.41
N GLY A 49 3.85 6.80 -1.47
CA GLY A 49 2.50 6.30 -1.65
C GLY A 49 1.88 6.83 -2.94
N CYS A 50 0.77 6.24 -3.35
CA CYS A 50 -0.13 6.78 -4.35
C CYS A 50 -1.51 6.94 -3.72
N GLU A 51 -2.24 7.96 -4.15
CA GLU A 51 -3.69 7.99 -3.96
C GLU A 51 -4.34 7.38 -5.19
N ALA A 52 -5.28 6.46 -4.97
CA ALA A 52 -5.95 5.72 -6.04
C ALA A 52 -7.44 5.65 -5.76
N TRP A 53 -8.22 5.79 -6.83
CA TRP A 53 -9.67 5.67 -6.84
C TRP A 53 -10.13 4.95 -8.11
N VAL A 54 -11.31 4.34 -8.03
CA VAL A 54 -12.02 3.73 -9.15
C VAL A 54 -13.26 4.56 -9.43
N GLU A 55 -13.40 4.98 -10.68
CA GLU A 55 -14.60 5.68 -11.17
C GLU A 55 -15.56 4.67 -11.81
N THR A 56 -16.82 4.72 -11.40
CA THR A 56 -17.91 3.89 -11.94
C THR A 56 -19.13 4.77 -12.27
N SER A 57 -20.23 4.17 -12.74
CA SER A 57 -21.51 4.87 -12.83
C SER A 57 -22.07 5.32 -11.48
N ASP A 58 -21.67 4.64 -10.40
CA ASP A 58 -22.23 4.82 -9.05
C ASP A 58 -21.40 5.78 -8.21
N GLY A 59 -20.26 6.22 -8.74
CA GLY A 59 -19.40 7.25 -8.15
C GLY A 59 -17.91 6.88 -8.16
N SER A 60 -17.17 7.64 -7.38
CA SER A 60 -15.73 7.48 -7.16
C SER A 60 -15.47 6.74 -5.85
N PHE A 61 -14.70 5.66 -5.91
CA PHE A 61 -14.38 4.80 -4.77
C PHE A 61 -12.89 4.84 -4.48
N ALA A 62 -12.53 5.31 -3.29
CA ALA A 62 -11.15 5.26 -2.81
C ALA A 62 -10.66 3.82 -2.63
N LEU A 63 -9.44 3.55 -3.11
CA LEU A 63 -8.66 2.34 -2.82
C LEU A 63 -7.53 2.61 -1.82
N SER A 64 -6.93 3.80 -1.88
CA SER A 64 -5.88 4.23 -0.93
C SER A 64 -6.46 4.79 0.37
N SER A 65 -5.64 4.78 1.44
CA SER A 65 -6.00 5.45 2.70
C SER A 65 -4.88 6.28 3.29
N GLN A 66 -5.21 7.47 3.81
CA GLN A 66 -4.30 8.28 4.61
C GLN A 66 -4.93 8.68 5.95
N ARG A 67 -4.10 8.94 6.96
CA ARG A 67 -4.53 9.44 8.27
C ARG A 67 -3.89 10.79 8.57
N TYR A 68 -4.72 11.78 8.84
CA TYR A 68 -4.38 13.14 9.23
C TYR A 68 -4.81 13.41 10.68
N LEU A 69 -4.17 14.39 11.32
CA LEU A 69 -4.56 14.84 12.65
C LEU A 69 -5.88 15.65 12.59
N PRO A 70 -6.75 15.60 13.63
CA PRO A 70 -6.57 14.86 14.87
C PRO A 70 -6.91 13.36 14.80
N ASP A 71 -7.70 12.89 13.82
CA ASP A 71 -7.95 11.46 13.52
C ASP A 71 -8.79 11.32 12.24
N VAL A 72 -8.48 12.14 11.23
CA VAL A 72 -9.21 12.17 9.95
C VAL A 72 -8.61 11.14 9.01
N VAL A 73 -9.44 10.27 8.43
CA VAL A 73 -9.00 9.32 7.41
C VAL A 73 -9.60 9.72 6.07
N HIS A 74 -8.74 10.09 5.14
CA HIS A 74 -9.13 10.47 3.79
C HIS A 74 -7.94 10.32 2.82
N PRO A 75 -8.13 9.77 1.62
CA PRO A 75 -9.24 8.91 1.24
C PRO A 75 -9.41 7.71 2.20
N ASP A 76 -10.57 7.04 2.19
CA ASP A 76 -10.88 5.90 3.08
C ASP A 76 -11.17 4.64 2.25
N GLY A 77 -10.12 4.04 1.71
CA GLY A 77 -10.17 2.77 0.98
C GLY A 77 -10.04 1.53 1.87
N ARG A 78 -9.48 1.66 3.08
CA ARG A 78 -9.20 0.52 3.99
C ARG A 78 -10.47 -0.24 4.38
N ASN A 79 -11.60 0.45 4.46
CA ASN A 79 -12.88 -0.15 4.82
C ASN A 79 -13.43 -1.06 3.70
N ARG A 80 -12.88 -0.96 2.49
CA ARG A 80 -13.25 -1.80 1.34
C ARG A 80 -12.32 -3.00 1.14
N ILE A 81 -11.26 -3.14 1.94
CA ILE A 81 -10.35 -4.28 1.84
C ILE A 81 -11.09 -5.53 2.37
N ALA A 82 -11.44 -6.41 1.45
CA ALA A 82 -12.09 -7.68 1.74
C ALA A 82 -11.05 -8.75 2.12
N GLN A 83 -9.86 -8.70 1.52
CA GLN A 83 -8.80 -9.70 1.70
C GLN A 83 -7.41 -9.10 1.47
N PHE A 84 -6.42 -9.67 2.15
CA PHE A 84 -5.01 -9.39 1.94
C PHE A 84 -4.21 -10.69 2.01
N GLU A 85 -3.29 -10.85 1.07
CA GLU A 85 -2.33 -11.96 1.01
C GLU A 85 -0.92 -11.38 0.83
N PRO A 86 0.07 -11.74 1.68
CA PRO A 86 1.43 -11.23 1.56
C PRO A 86 2.30 -12.00 0.56
N GLU A 87 1.86 -13.20 0.14
CA GLU A 87 2.61 -14.09 -0.74
C GLU A 87 1.78 -14.39 -2.00
N PRO A 88 2.39 -14.40 -3.21
CA PRO A 88 3.82 -14.27 -3.49
C PRO A 88 4.39 -12.85 -3.33
N TRP A 89 3.53 -11.84 -3.26
CA TRP A 89 3.81 -10.45 -2.94
C TRP A 89 2.50 -9.82 -2.40
N PRO A 90 2.54 -8.61 -1.83
CA PRO A 90 1.34 -7.96 -1.30
C PRO A 90 0.21 -7.86 -2.34
N HIS A 91 -0.90 -8.54 -2.04
CA HIS A 91 -2.11 -8.61 -2.86
C HIS A 91 -3.33 -8.24 -2.00
N TRP A 92 -4.13 -7.30 -2.50
CA TRP A 92 -5.38 -6.86 -1.89
C TRP A 92 -6.56 -7.17 -2.81
N THR A 93 -7.64 -7.65 -2.22
CA THR A 93 -8.95 -7.66 -2.86
C THR A 93 -9.83 -6.62 -2.20
N PHE A 94 -10.31 -5.65 -2.98
CA PHE A 94 -11.29 -4.67 -2.56
C PHE A 94 -12.69 -5.07 -3.05
N ARG A 95 -13.71 -4.84 -2.21
CA ARG A 95 -15.11 -4.93 -2.60
C ARG A 95 -15.77 -3.57 -2.47
N LEU A 96 -16.20 -3.02 -3.58
CA LEU A 96 -16.90 -1.74 -3.64
C LEU A 96 -18.38 -1.94 -3.32
N GLU A 97 -19.07 -0.84 -2.98
CA GLU A 97 -20.47 -0.86 -2.55
C GLU A 97 -21.44 -1.27 -3.68
N ASP A 98 -21.07 -1.05 -4.94
CA ASP A 98 -21.79 -1.48 -6.14
C ASP A 98 -21.60 -2.98 -6.47
N GLY A 99 -20.77 -3.69 -5.69
CA GLY A 99 -20.43 -5.09 -5.89
C GLY A 99 -19.21 -5.32 -6.79
N THR A 100 -18.61 -4.27 -7.35
CA THR A 100 -17.35 -4.35 -8.10
C THR A 100 -16.23 -4.90 -7.20
N VAL A 101 -15.43 -5.81 -7.75
CA VAL A 101 -14.26 -6.38 -7.08
C VAL A 101 -13.01 -5.92 -7.80
N ILE A 102 -12.05 -5.38 -7.04
CA ILE A 102 -10.77 -4.88 -7.55
C ILE A 102 -9.65 -5.66 -6.89
N GLU A 103 -8.74 -6.19 -7.71
CA GLU A 103 -7.50 -6.78 -7.25
C GLU A 103 -6.37 -5.74 -7.44
N GLN A 104 -5.57 -5.55 -6.40
CA GLN A 104 -4.40 -4.69 -6.43
C GLN A 104 -3.21 -5.50 -5.95
N GLU A 105 -2.14 -5.50 -6.73
CA GLU A 105 -0.89 -6.18 -6.40
C GLU A 105 0.25 -5.16 -6.38
N LEU A 106 1.23 -5.41 -5.51
CA LEU A 106 2.46 -4.65 -5.47
C LEU A 106 3.63 -5.62 -5.54
N PHE A 107 4.44 -5.47 -6.59
CA PHE A 107 5.62 -6.30 -6.82
C PHE A 107 6.86 -5.42 -6.98
N VAL A 108 7.96 -5.82 -6.34
CA VAL A 108 9.27 -5.19 -6.52
C VAL A 108 10.17 -6.17 -7.29
N PRO A 109 10.57 -5.85 -8.53
CA PRO A 109 11.48 -6.73 -9.26
C PRO A 109 12.82 -6.89 -8.52
N HIS A 110 13.32 -8.12 -8.47
CA HIS A 110 14.65 -8.36 -7.94
C HIS A 110 15.71 -7.67 -8.81
N GLY A 111 16.61 -6.91 -8.17
CA GLY A 111 17.80 -6.35 -8.81
C GLY A 111 17.61 -4.95 -9.39
N LEU A 112 16.57 -4.24 -8.96
CA LEU A 112 16.27 -2.86 -9.37
C LEU A 112 16.99 -1.83 -8.49
#